data_AF-A0A345H570-F1
#
_entry.id   AF-A0A345H570-F1
#
_cell.length_a   1.000
_cell.length_b   1.000
_cell.length_c   1.000
_cell.angle_alpha   90.00
_cell.angle_beta   90.00
_cell.angle_gamma   90.00
#
_symmetry.space_group_name_H-M   'P 1'
#
loop_
_entity.id
_entity.type
_entity.pdbx_description
1 polymer ?
#
loop_
_entity_poly.entity_id
_entity_poly.type
_entity_poly.pdbx_seq_one_letter_code
_entity_poly.pdbx_strand_id
1 'polypeptide(L)'
;MSTEKKQCSNCGYQLTQYHNYCPNCGQKVDDKLSMRVLFHNTVMNYFSVDARFFKSFIPLLSRPGYLAKKFVSGKRLMYLHPAQFYLFTSIVFFFIFSISTRDAQQAIEKNIRNTLNKEEEIIKEVVKFSDSVKDLVEVTDKDSVVIDKMKKMLQAETQSETDSTTTDSSSQKKKVSKKKKSDGIQGSFFGFNFDTSKLDSLYKVGAPMSEKLKAVGYDKDTHGWFSKFMARQIIRFKEKRGDGIVKAFMDTIPISMFFLIPIFALLLKLFYRKRGRFAHHMVFSFYYFAFIFLASSIIILSNYIVDIPDWIDVTLILSMLIYLMLSLKHFYEQGYIKTFFKTVFLSLIYLIFIVPFTFVLLWVVSFFLY
;
A
#
# COMPACT_ATOMS: atom_id res chain seq x y z
N MET A 1 -50.81 -17.40 29.31
CA MET A 1 -49.48 -16.93 28.86
C MET A 1 -49.08 -17.73 27.63
N SER A 2 -49.24 -17.17 26.44
CA SER A 2 -48.75 -17.78 25.21
C SER A 2 -47.23 -17.74 25.20
N THR A 3 -46.57 -18.89 25.36
CA THR A 3 -45.13 -19.01 25.16
C THR A 3 -44.80 -18.65 23.72
N GLU A 4 -44.19 -17.48 23.52
CA GLU A 4 -43.80 -17.00 22.20
C GLU A 4 -42.74 -17.95 21.63
N LYS A 5 -43.16 -18.86 20.72
CA LYS A 5 -42.27 -19.83 20.10
C LYS A 5 -41.36 -19.12 19.12
N LYS A 6 -40.10 -18.92 19.50
CA LYS A 6 -39.06 -18.32 18.65
C LYS A 6 -38.31 -19.40 17.89
N GLN A 7 -37.81 -19.11 16.68
CA GLN A 7 -36.97 -20.05 15.92
C GLN A 7 -35.51 -19.60 15.88
N CYS A 8 -34.58 -20.55 15.89
CA CYS A 8 -33.15 -20.26 15.76
C CYS A 8 -32.84 -19.72 14.35
N SER A 9 -32.21 -18.55 14.25
CA SER A 9 -31.88 -17.92 12.95
C SER A 9 -30.89 -18.72 12.08
N ASN A 10 -30.18 -19.70 12.66
CA ASN A 10 -29.19 -20.51 11.94
C ASN A 10 -29.74 -21.84 11.45
N CYS A 11 -30.25 -22.68 12.35
CA CYS A 11 -30.73 -24.03 12.02
C CYS A 11 -32.26 -24.18 12.01
N GLY A 12 -33.02 -23.15 12.40
CA GLY A 12 -34.49 -23.22 12.43
C GLY A 12 -35.10 -23.98 13.60
N TYR A 13 -34.29 -24.47 14.55
CA TYR A 13 -34.78 -25.17 15.74
C TYR A 13 -35.76 -24.31 16.55
N GLN A 14 -36.84 -24.91 17.07
CA GLN A 14 -37.83 -24.22 17.89
C GLN A 14 -37.28 -23.97 19.30
N LEU A 15 -37.20 -22.70 19.69
CA LEU A 15 -36.65 -22.24 20.95
C LEU A 15 -37.76 -21.89 21.91
N THR A 16 -37.54 -22.21 23.18
CA THR A 16 -38.34 -21.72 24.31
C THR A 16 -37.67 -20.49 24.92
N GLN A 17 -38.42 -19.70 25.70
CA GLN A 17 -37.93 -18.49 26.39
C GLN A 17 -36.73 -18.72 27.34
N TYR A 18 -36.48 -19.96 27.76
CA TYR A 18 -35.37 -20.30 28.67
C TYR A 18 -34.04 -20.55 27.94
N HIS A 19 -34.05 -20.67 26.61
CA HIS A 19 -32.84 -20.97 25.85
C HIS A 19 -32.03 -19.70 25.55
N ASN A 20 -30.88 -19.56 26.23
CA ASN A 20 -29.88 -18.54 25.87
C ASN A 20 -29.07 -18.95 24.62
N TYR A 21 -28.86 -20.25 24.43
CA TYR A 21 -28.18 -20.86 23.28
C TYR A 21 -29.07 -21.94 22.66
N CYS A 22 -28.98 -22.10 21.35
CA CYS A 22 -29.71 -23.13 20.63
C CYS A 22 -29.11 -24.51 20.96
N PRO A 23 -29.91 -25.46 21.47
CA PRO A 23 -29.39 -26.79 21.82
C PRO A 23 -28.96 -27.61 20.60
N ASN A 24 -29.53 -27.34 19.42
CA ASN A 24 -29.21 -28.08 18.19
C ASN A 24 -27.91 -27.59 17.52
N CYS A 25 -27.62 -26.29 17.52
CA CYS A 25 -26.46 -25.75 16.79
C CYS A 25 -25.50 -24.92 17.63
N GLY A 26 -25.79 -24.65 18.90
CA GLY A 26 -24.92 -23.86 19.79
C GLY A 26 -24.97 -22.34 19.58
N GLN A 27 -25.76 -21.82 18.64
CA GLN A 27 -25.86 -20.37 18.42
C GLN A 27 -26.66 -19.67 19.52
N LYS A 28 -26.16 -18.52 19.99
CA LYS A 28 -26.87 -17.64 20.93
C LYS A 28 -28.15 -17.05 20.31
N VAL A 29 -29.26 -17.10 21.06
CA VAL A 29 -30.65 -16.89 20.56
C VAL A 29 -31.01 -15.42 20.26
N ASP A 30 -30.31 -14.46 20.88
CA ASP A 30 -30.57 -13.02 20.75
C ASP A 30 -29.34 -12.18 20.43
N ASP A 31 -28.44 -12.77 19.64
CA ASP A 31 -27.15 -12.16 19.36
C ASP A 31 -27.23 -11.15 18.20
N LYS A 32 -27.44 -9.87 18.52
CA LYS A 32 -27.40 -8.77 17.53
C LYS A 32 -25.97 -8.59 17.01
N LEU A 33 -25.79 -8.66 15.69
CA LEU A 33 -24.48 -8.50 15.07
C LEU A 33 -23.91 -7.10 15.37
N SER A 34 -22.84 -7.08 16.14
CA SER A 34 -22.06 -5.89 16.50
C SER A 34 -20.59 -6.14 16.18
N MET A 35 -19.78 -5.07 16.20
CA MET A 35 -18.33 -5.18 16.00
C MET A 35 -17.68 -6.10 17.03
N ARG A 36 -18.08 -5.97 18.30
CA ARG A 36 -17.59 -6.83 19.38
C ARG A 36 -17.92 -8.29 19.11
N VAL A 37 -19.16 -8.59 18.73
CA VAL A 37 -19.61 -9.97 18.44
C VAL A 37 -18.86 -10.57 17.23
N LEU A 38 -18.63 -9.78 16.19
CA LEU A 38 -17.91 -10.22 14.99
C LEU A 38 -16.48 -10.66 15.33
N PHE A 39 -15.79 -9.96 16.23
CA PHE A 39 -14.40 -10.27 16.57
C PHE A 39 -14.22 -11.21 17.77
N HIS A 40 -15.13 -11.19 18.75
CA HIS A 40 -15.05 -12.03 19.95
C HIS A 40 -14.95 -13.53 19.63
N ASN A 41 -15.59 -13.98 18.55
CA ASN A 41 -15.59 -15.39 18.14
C ASN A 41 -14.55 -15.73 17.07
N THR A 42 -13.87 -14.72 16.50
CA THR A 42 -12.87 -14.94 15.43
C THR A 42 -11.58 -15.53 16.00
N VAL A 43 -11.11 -15.05 17.16
CA VAL A 43 -9.80 -15.41 17.73
C VAL A 43 -9.77 -16.84 18.28
N MET A 44 -10.86 -17.32 18.89
CA MET A 44 -10.89 -18.62 19.58
C MET A 44 -11.04 -19.84 18.66
N ASN A 45 -11.52 -19.64 17.42
CA ASN A 45 -11.78 -20.73 16.46
C ASN A 45 -10.94 -20.61 15.17
N TYR A 46 -9.86 -19.83 15.21
CA TYR A 46 -9.21 -19.33 14.00
C TYR A 46 -8.53 -20.42 13.14
N PHE A 47 -7.97 -21.48 13.76
CA PHE A 47 -7.23 -22.53 13.06
C PHE A 47 -8.00 -23.83 12.79
N SER A 48 -9.31 -23.90 13.05
CA SER A 48 -10.10 -25.08 12.67
C SER A 48 -10.49 -25.01 11.20
N VAL A 49 -9.77 -25.75 10.35
CA VAL A 49 -10.22 -26.04 8.97
C VAL A 49 -11.39 -27.00 9.05
N ASP A 50 -12.59 -26.42 9.01
CA ASP A 50 -13.88 -27.12 9.19
C ASP A 50 -14.53 -27.39 7.82
N ALA A 51 -15.40 -28.40 7.72
CA ALA A 51 -16.28 -28.64 6.58
C ALA A 51 -17.07 -27.39 6.12
N ARG A 52 -17.30 -26.43 7.03
CA ARG A 52 -17.85 -25.10 6.71
C ARG A 52 -17.04 -24.33 5.66
N PHE A 53 -15.72 -24.55 5.57
CA PHE A 53 -14.87 -23.98 4.54
C PHE A 53 -15.34 -24.42 3.14
N PHE A 54 -15.38 -25.72 2.88
CA PHE A 54 -15.80 -26.28 1.59
C PHE A 54 -17.25 -25.91 1.26
N LYS A 55 -18.13 -25.87 2.26
CA LYS A 55 -19.52 -25.42 2.11
C LYS A 55 -19.65 -23.95 1.71
N SER A 56 -18.65 -23.13 2.03
CA SER A 56 -18.64 -21.69 1.73
C SER A 56 -17.88 -21.36 0.44
N PHE A 57 -16.96 -22.24 0.00
CA PHE A 57 -16.14 -22.05 -1.19
C PHE A 57 -16.96 -21.81 -2.47
N ILE A 58 -17.83 -22.76 -2.85
CA ILE A 58 -18.62 -22.66 -4.09
C ILE A 58 -19.59 -21.47 -4.04
N PRO A 59 -20.35 -21.23 -2.95
CA PRO A 59 -21.21 -20.04 -2.88
C PRO A 59 -20.45 -18.72 -2.94
N LEU A 60 -19.19 -18.66 -2.49
CA LEU A 60 -18.38 -17.44 -2.59
C LEU A 60 -18.12 -17.10 -4.06
N LEU A 61 -17.71 -18.06 -4.89
CA LEU A 61 -17.41 -17.82 -6.30
C LEU A 61 -18.66 -17.65 -7.17
N SER A 62 -19.68 -18.49 -6.95
CA SER A 62 -20.84 -18.60 -7.86
C SER A 62 -22.06 -17.77 -7.47
N ARG A 63 -22.17 -17.31 -6.21
CA ARG A 63 -23.37 -16.62 -5.69
C ARG A 63 -23.01 -15.27 -5.08
N PRO A 64 -22.89 -14.21 -5.88
CA PRO A 64 -22.40 -12.91 -5.42
C PRO A 64 -23.25 -12.33 -4.27
N GLY A 65 -22.60 -12.00 -3.17
CA GLY A 65 -23.22 -11.40 -1.98
C GLY A 65 -24.07 -12.35 -1.11
N TYR A 66 -24.19 -13.63 -1.50
CA TYR A 66 -25.04 -14.60 -0.80
C TYR A 66 -24.56 -14.89 0.63
N LEU A 67 -23.25 -15.16 0.80
CA LEU A 67 -22.69 -15.50 2.12
C LEU A 67 -22.81 -14.35 3.11
N ALA A 68 -22.46 -13.13 2.68
CA ALA A 68 -22.62 -11.93 3.49
C ALA A 68 -24.07 -11.77 3.97
N LYS A 69 -25.03 -11.96 3.07
CA LYS A 69 -26.46 -11.88 3.38
C LYS A 69 -26.89 -12.94 4.39
N LYS A 70 -26.50 -14.21 4.19
CA LYS A 70 -26.84 -15.31 5.11
C LYS A 70 -26.20 -15.13 6.48
N PHE A 71 -24.97 -14.64 6.54
CA PHE A 71 -24.28 -14.39 7.80
C PHE A 71 -24.96 -13.28 8.60
N VAL A 72 -25.28 -12.15 7.94
CA VAL A 72 -26.00 -11.02 8.55
C VAL A 72 -27.43 -11.43 8.95
N SER A 73 -28.09 -12.31 8.18
CA SER A 73 -29.41 -12.86 8.54
C SER A 73 -29.38 -13.87 9.70
N GLY A 74 -28.20 -14.14 10.27
CA GLY A 74 -28.06 -14.98 11.46
C GLY A 74 -27.64 -16.43 11.20
N LYS A 75 -27.33 -16.85 9.97
CA LYS A 75 -26.78 -18.18 9.68
C LYS A 75 -25.26 -18.25 9.93
N ARG A 76 -24.84 -17.97 11.17
CA ARG A 76 -23.42 -17.73 11.53
C ARG A 76 -22.61 -18.99 11.78
N LEU A 77 -23.27 -20.14 11.95
CA LEU A 77 -22.61 -21.44 12.12
C LEU A 77 -22.80 -22.36 10.91
N MET A 78 -23.60 -21.95 9.91
CA MET A 78 -23.81 -22.74 8.69
C MET A 78 -22.67 -22.60 7.67
N TYR A 79 -22.06 -21.41 7.63
CA TYR A 79 -20.98 -21.03 6.71
C TYR A 79 -19.75 -20.59 7.52
N LEU A 80 -18.60 -20.53 6.85
CA LEU A 80 -17.35 -20.10 7.45
C LEU A 80 -17.42 -18.63 7.85
N HIS A 81 -16.84 -18.29 8.99
CA HIS A 81 -16.83 -16.93 9.50
C HIS A 81 -16.13 -15.97 8.49
N PRO A 82 -16.67 -14.76 8.24
CA PRO A 82 -16.15 -13.85 7.22
C PRO A 82 -14.67 -13.52 7.39
N ALA A 83 -14.26 -13.19 8.62
CA ALA A 83 -12.87 -12.86 8.93
C ALA A 83 -11.92 -14.06 8.79
N GLN A 84 -12.39 -15.28 9.13
CA GLN A 84 -11.60 -16.50 8.97
C GLN A 84 -11.40 -16.82 7.48
N PHE A 85 -12.47 -16.68 6.68
CA PHE A 85 -12.41 -16.94 5.24
C PHE A 85 -11.47 -15.93 4.55
N TYR A 86 -11.63 -14.63 4.83
CA TYR A 86 -10.71 -13.61 4.35
C TYR A 86 -9.25 -13.94 4.67
N LEU A 87 -8.98 -14.29 5.92
CA LEU A 87 -7.62 -14.49 6.36
C LEU A 87 -7.00 -15.75 5.72
N PHE A 88 -7.74 -16.86 5.67
CA PHE A 88 -7.31 -18.05 4.93
C PHE A 88 -7.00 -17.75 3.45
N THR A 89 -7.94 -17.12 2.75
CA THR A 89 -7.77 -16.80 1.31
C THR A 89 -6.63 -15.80 1.08
N SER A 90 -6.41 -14.85 2.00
CA SER A 90 -5.28 -13.93 1.92
C SER A 90 -3.93 -14.65 2.10
N ILE A 91 -3.83 -15.59 3.05
CA ILE A 91 -2.58 -16.35 3.28
C ILE A 91 -2.26 -17.19 2.04
N VAL A 92 -3.26 -17.89 1.49
CA VAL A 92 -3.12 -18.67 0.26
C VAL A 92 -2.72 -17.77 -0.90
N PHE A 93 -3.42 -16.65 -1.10
CA PHE A 93 -3.11 -15.70 -2.17
C PHE A 93 -1.68 -15.17 -2.06
N PHE A 94 -1.26 -14.67 -0.90
CA PHE A 94 0.07 -14.10 -0.73
C PHE A 94 1.18 -15.14 -0.82
N PHE A 95 0.92 -16.37 -0.40
CA PHE A 95 1.85 -17.48 -0.61
C PHE A 95 2.06 -17.76 -2.11
N ILE A 96 0.96 -17.89 -2.88
CA ILE A 96 1.01 -18.14 -4.32
C ILE A 96 1.63 -16.95 -5.06
N PHE A 97 1.19 -15.72 -4.74
CA PHE A 97 1.71 -14.48 -5.31
C PHE A 97 3.20 -14.34 -5.04
N SER A 98 3.66 -14.57 -3.80
CA SER A 98 5.08 -14.47 -3.44
C SER A 98 5.96 -15.44 -4.23
N ILE A 99 5.46 -16.62 -4.58
CA ILE A 99 6.19 -17.58 -5.42
C ILE A 99 6.16 -17.15 -6.89
N SER A 100 4.99 -16.74 -7.39
CA SER A 100 4.78 -16.36 -8.79
C SER A 100 5.54 -15.09 -9.20
N THR A 101 5.75 -14.13 -8.29
CA THR A 101 6.38 -12.84 -8.63
C THR A 101 7.88 -12.77 -8.31
N ARG A 102 8.54 -13.87 -7.91
CA ARG A 102 9.96 -13.83 -7.48
C ARG A 102 10.88 -13.27 -8.56
N ASP A 103 10.73 -13.74 -9.78
CA ASP A 103 11.59 -13.34 -10.90
C ASP A 103 11.37 -11.87 -11.27
N ALA A 104 10.11 -11.42 -11.27
CA ALA A 104 9.75 -10.02 -11.49
C ALA A 104 10.33 -9.11 -10.38
N GLN A 105 10.28 -9.53 -9.12
CA GLN A 105 10.88 -8.79 -8.00
C GLN A 105 12.39 -8.65 -8.15
N GLN A 106 13.09 -9.73 -8.51
CA GLN A 106 14.54 -9.71 -8.73
C GLN A 106 14.93 -8.83 -9.92
N ALA A 107 14.15 -8.86 -11.01
CA ALA A 107 14.37 -8.01 -12.18
C ALA A 107 14.23 -6.52 -11.82
N ILE A 108 13.17 -6.15 -11.08
CA ILE A 108 12.95 -4.77 -10.61
C ILE A 108 14.11 -4.32 -9.71
N GLU A 109 14.51 -5.15 -8.75
CA GLU A 109 15.61 -4.83 -7.84
C GLU A 109 16.93 -4.61 -8.59
N LYS A 110 17.25 -5.49 -9.55
CA LYS A 110 18.44 -5.35 -10.41
C LYS A 110 18.40 -4.07 -11.24
N ASN A 111 17.25 -3.74 -11.84
CA ASN A 111 17.08 -2.52 -12.64
C ASN A 111 17.25 -1.25 -11.79
N ILE A 112 16.70 -1.23 -10.57
CA ILE A 112 16.88 -0.12 -9.62
C ILE A 112 18.35 0.03 -9.25
N ARG A 113 19.03 -1.06 -8.87
CA ARG A 113 20.47 -1.05 -8.58
C ARG A 113 21.29 -0.49 -9.76
N ASN A 114 21.00 -0.95 -10.98
CA ASN A 114 21.72 -0.52 -12.17
C ASN A 114 21.49 0.96 -12.49
N THR A 115 20.26 1.45 -12.36
CA THR A 115 19.91 2.86 -12.60
C THR A 115 20.64 3.78 -11.60
N LEU A 116 20.63 3.42 -10.32
CA LEU A 116 21.32 4.18 -9.27
C LEU A 116 22.85 4.14 -9.43
N ASN A 117 23.42 3.03 -9.90
CA ASN A 117 24.85 2.95 -10.18
C ASN A 117 25.25 3.79 -11.41
N LYS A 118 24.40 3.85 -12.44
CA LYS A 118 24.65 4.63 -13.66
C LYS A 118 24.65 6.14 -13.39
N GLU A 119 23.77 6.63 -12.53
CA GLU A 119 23.81 8.03 -12.06
C GLU A 119 25.14 8.33 -11.36
N GLU A 120 25.69 7.39 -10.59
CA GLU A 120 26.98 7.57 -9.90
C GLU A 120 28.17 7.56 -10.88
N GLU A 121 28.14 6.74 -11.93
CA GLU A 121 29.17 6.76 -12.99
C GLU A 121 29.16 8.08 -13.76
N ILE A 122 27.99 8.57 -14.14
CA ILE A 122 27.83 9.86 -14.81
C ILE A 122 28.34 10.99 -13.91
N ILE A 123 27.98 10.99 -12.62
CA ILE A 123 28.49 11.99 -11.67
C ILE A 123 30.02 11.86 -11.52
N LYS A 124 30.58 10.66 -11.45
CA LYS A 124 32.04 10.45 -11.37
C LYS A 124 32.78 10.93 -12.61
N GLU A 125 32.21 10.70 -13.80
CA GLU A 125 32.79 11.20 -15.06
C GLU A 125 32.71 12.71 -15.14
N VAL A 126 31.58 13.32 -14.79
CA VAL A 126 31.42 14.78 -14.76
C VAL A 126 32.35 15.44 -13.73
N VAL A 127 32.54 14.81 -12.55
CA VAL A 127 33.48 15.31 -11.53
C VAL A 127 34.93 15.15 -11.99
N LYS A 128 35.32 14.00 -12.56
CA LYS A 128 36.67 13.81 -13.12
C LYS A 128 36.95 14.78 -14.26
N PHE A 129 35.97 15.03 -15.12
CA PHE A 129 36.06 16.00 -16.19
C PHE A 129 36.23 17.42 -15.62
N SER A 130 35.43 17.79 -14.62
CA SER A 130 35.55 19.07 -13.92
C SER A 130 36.92 19.25 -13.24
N ASP A 131 37.43 18.22 -12.55
CA ASP A 131 38.74 18.27 -11.88
C ASP A 131 39.89 18.34 -12.89
N SER A 132 39.79 17.60 -14.01
CA SER A 132 40.77 17.67 -15.11
C SER A 132 40.77 19.05 -15.78
N VAL A 133 39.60 19.66 -15.96
CA VAL A 133 39.46 21.04 -16.46
C VAL A 133 40.03 22.04 -15.45
N LYS A 134 39.87 21.79 -14.15
CA LYS A 134 40.39 22.66 -13.09
C LYS A 134 41.91 22.61 -13.00
N ASP A 135 42.50 21.42 -13.14
CA ASP A 135 43.96 21.24 -13.20
C ASP A 135 44.55 21.92 -14.44
N LEU A 136 43.87 21.85 -15.60
CA LEU A 136 44.28 22.59 -16.80
C LEU A 136 44.17 24.12 -16.64
N VAL A 137 43.18 24.59 -15.89
CA VAL A 137 43.01 26.02 -15.59
C VAL A 137 44.03 26.52 -14.56
N GLU A 138 44.46 25.69 -13.61
CA GLU A 138 45.52 26.03 -12.64
C GLU A 138 46.93 26.02 -13.26
N VAL A 139 47.18 25.21 -14.29
CA VAL A 139 48.48 25.21 -15.02
C VAL A 139 48.65 26.43 -15.94
N THR A 140 47.57 27.13 -16.29
CA THR A 140 47.58 28.27 -17.22
C THR A 140 47.47 29.61 -16.49
N ASP A 141 48.29 29.84 -15.47
CA ASP A 141 48.27 31.07 -14.65
C ASP A 141 49.03 32.26 -15.32
N LYS A 142 49.08 32.28 -16.65
CA LYS A 142 49.69 33.35 -17.45
C LYS A 142 48.86 33.61 -18.71
N ASP A 143 47.65 34.17 -18.53
CA ASP A 143 47.11 35.30 -19.32
C ASP A 143 45.62 35.50 -19.02
N SER A 144 45.31 36.63 -18.38
CA SER A 144 44.06 36.92 -17.66
C SER A 144 42.82 37.18 -18.55
N VAL A 145 42.93 37.04 -19.88
CA VAL A 145 41.87 37.50 -20.82
C VAL A 145 41.06 36.34 -21.42
N VAL A 146 41.65 35.15 -21.58
CA VAL A 146 40.97 34.00 -22.19
C VAL A 146 40.05 33.30 -21.18
N ILE A 147 40.47 33.25 -19.90
CA ILE A 147 39.73 32.58 -18.81
C ILE A 147 38.40 33.28 -18.51
N ASP A 148 38.34 34.62 -18.54
CA ASP A 148 37.10 35.36 -18.26
C ASP A 148 36.03 35.15 -19.36
N LYS A 149 36.48 34.94 -20.60
CA LYS A 149 35.61 34.67 -21.76
C LYS A 149 35.08 33.24 -21.73
N MET A 150 35.92 32.27 -21.37
CA MET A 150 35.50 30.86 -21.19
C MET A 150 34.54 30.69 -19.99
N LYS A 151 34.77 31.41 -18.89
CA LYS A 151 33.85 31.43 -17.73
C LYS A 151 32.47 31.98 -18.07
N LYS A 152 32.40 32.96 -18.98
CA LYS A 152 31.14 33.52 -19.48
C LYS A 152 30.42 32.58 -20.44
N MET A 153 31.14 31.79 -21.26
CA MET A 153 30.53 30.79 -22.14
C MET A 153 29.97 29.59 -21.37
N LEU A 154 30.71 29.08 -20.37
CA LEU A 154 30.24 27.99 -19.48
C LEU A 154 29.02 28.37 -18.62
N GLN A 155 28.80 29.66 -18.35
CA GLN A 155 27.63 30.15 -17.61
C GLN A 155 26.43 30.46 -18.52
N ALA A 156 26.66 30.66 -19.82
CA ALA A 156 25.60 30.98 -20.78
C ALA A 156 24.81 29.72 -21.22
N GLU A 157 25.44 28.55 -21.21
CA GLU A 157 24.83 27.29 -21.67
C GLU A 157 23.93 26.61 -20.61
N THR A 158 23.90 27.12 -19.37
CA THR A 158 23.01 26.59 -18.30
C THR A 158 21.64 27.27 -18.24
N GLN A 159 21.32 28.18 -19.18
CA GLN A 159 20.06 28.96 -19.17
C GLN A 159 19.12 28.73 -20.38
N SER A 160 19.43 27.81 -21.29
CA SER A 160 18.57 27.55 -22.46
C SER A 160 18.10 26.10 -22.55
N GLU A 161 17.35 25.63 -21.54
CA GLU A 161 16.40 24.51 -21.73
C GLU A 161 15.37 24.44 -20.59
N THR A 162 14.69 25.55 -20.31
CA THR A 162 13.40 25.52 -19.60
C THR A 162 12.57 26.74 -20.01
N ASP A 163 11.99 26.72 -21.22
CA ASP A 163 10.88 27.60 -21.56
C ASP A 163 9.94 26.93 -22.57
N SER A 164 8.92 26.25 -22.03
CA SER A 164 7.56 26.08 -22.54
C SER A 164 6.87 25.07 -21.59
N THR A 165 5.80 25.35 -20.85
CA THR A 165 4.73 26.31 -21.03
C THR A 165 4.11 26.66 -19.67
N THR A 166 3.80 27.95 -19.50
CA THR A 166 3.09 28.68 -18.43
C THR A 166 1.69 28.14 -18.12
N THR A 167 1.18 28.22 -16.88
CA THR A 167 0.39 29.33 -16.29
C THR A 167 0.10 28.96 -14.82
N ASP A 168 -0.01 29.80 -13.79
CA ASP A 168 -0.20 31.24 -13.69
C ASP A 168 0.07 31.70 -12.23
N SER A 169 0.47 32.96 -12.09
CA SER A 169 0.14 33.88 -10.96
C SER A 169 0.79 33.76 -9.57
N SER A 170 1.62 34.79 -9.31
CA SER A 170 1.58 35.69 -8.14
C SER A 170 2.67 35.57 -7.05
N SER A 171 3.65 36.47 -7.20
CA SER A 171 4.06 37.47 -6.20
C SER A 171 4.35 37.04 -4.75
N GLN A 172 5.64 36.99 -4.38
CA GLN A 172 6.15 37.83 -3.28
C GLN A 172 7.69 37.80 -3.13
N LYS A 173 8.24 39.02 -3.05
CA LYS A 173 9.62 39.39 -2.73
C LYS A 173 10.17 38.66 -1.49
N LYS A 174 11.43 38.19 -1.54
CA LYS A 174 12.35 38.31 -0.39
C LYS A 174 13.83 38.27 -0.77
N LYS A 175 14.46 39.42 -0.50
CA LYS A 175 15.86 39.76 -0.22
C LYS A 175 16.96 38.74 -0.53
N VAL A 176 17.81 39.16 -1.46
CA VAL A 176 19.19 38.74 -1.71
C VAL A 176 20.03 38.78 -0.43
N SER A 177 20.63 37.64 -0.06
CA SER A 177 21.77 37.55 0.86
C SER A 177 22.94 36.86 0.18
N LYS A 178 24.06 37.58 0.18
CA LYS A 178 25.42 37.31 -0.34
C LYS A 178 25.84 35.83 -0.46
N LYS A 179 26.29 35.49 -1.67
CA LYS A 179 26.98 34.26 -2.12
C LYS A 179 28.26 34.02 -1.30
N LYS A 180 28.43 32.80 -0.74
CA LYS A 180 29.70 32.27 -0.23
C LYS A 180 29.99 30.92 -0.93
N LYS A 181 31.29 30.65 -1.04
CA LYS A 181 32.04 29.63 -1.82
C LYS A 181 31.41 28.23 -1.97
N SER A 182 31.79 27.62 -3.09
CA SER A 182 31.81 26.19 -3.43
C SER A 182 31.60 25.25 -2.24
N ASP A 183 30.39 24.73 -2.08
CA ASP A 183 30.11 23.57 -1.25
C ASP A 183 29.16 22.66 -2.03
N GLY A 184 29.31 21.35 -1.88
CA GLY A 184 28.67 20.32 -2.69
C GLY A 184 27.15 20.41 -2.76
N ILE A 185 26.55 19.57 -3.60
CA ILE A 185 25.09 19.51 -3.81
C ILE A 185 24.38 19.36 -2.46
N GLN A 186 23.85 20.47 -1.94
CA GLN A 186 23.07 20.52 -0.70
C GLN A 186 21.63 20.11 -1.01
N GLY A 187 21.26 18.88 -0.66
CA GLY A 187 19.85 18.48 -0.62
C GLY A 187 19.24 18.84 0.72
N SER A 188 18.02 19.39 0.75
CA SER A 188 17.25 19.57 1.98
C SER A 188 16.05 18.63 1.97
N PHE A 189 15.96 17.71 2.93
CA PHE A 189 14.81 16.80 3.07
C PHE A 189 14.37 16.76 4.53
N PHE A 190 13.11 17.11 4.81
CA PHE A 190 12.55 17.23 6.17
C PHE A 190 13.36 18.14 7.12
N GLY A 191 13.97 19.22 6.60
CA GLY A 191 14.75 20.16 7.40
C GLY A 191 16.18 19.72 7.72
N PHE A 192 16.61 18.56 7.21
CA PHE A 192 18.01 18.14 7.24
C PHE A 192 18.73 18.58 5.98
N ASN A 193 19.90 19.20 6.14
CA ASN A 193 20.77 19.54 5.02
C ASN A 193 21.80 18.42 4.85
N PHE A 194 21.77 17.79 3.68
CA PHE A 194 22.65 16.68 3.34
C PHE A 194 23.74 17.20 2.43
N ASP A 195 24.98 17.20 2.91
CA ASP A 195 26.13 17.27 2.04
C ASP A 195 26.41 15.86 1.52
N THR A 196 25.97 15.60 0.28
CA THR A 196 26.09 14.29 -0.36
C THR A 196 27.54 13.84 -0.46
N SER A 197 28.46 14.78 -0.71
CA SER A 197 29.89 14.51 -0.90
C SER A 197 30.57 14.06 0.41
N LYS A 198 30.29 14.75 1.52
CA LYS A 198 30.81 14.42 2.85
C LYS A 198 30.28 13.08 3.35
N LEU A 199 28.99 12.79 3.10
CA LEU A 199 28.40 11.51 3.45
C LEU A 199 29.05 10.36 2.68
N ASP A 200 29.35 10.56 1.39
CA ASP A 200 29.97 9.55 0.53
C ASP A 200 31.42 9.24 0.91
N SER A 201 32.17 10.24 1.38
CA SER A 201 33.49 10.01 1.99
C SER A 201 33.40 9.21 3.29
N LEU A 202 32.45 9.54 4.17
CA LEU A 202 32.24 8.81 5.43
C LEU A 202 31.79 7.36 5.22
N TYR A 203 31.09 7.08 4.11
CA TYR A 203 30.76 5.71 3.72
C TYR A 203 32.00 4.92 3.33
N LYS A 204 32.89 5.47 2.49
CA LYS A 204 34.11 4.78 2.03
C LYS A 204 35.04 4.39 3.19
N VAL A 205 35.04 5.15 4.27
CA VAL A 205 35.89 4.93 5.44
C VAL A 205 35.23 4.04 6.50
N GLY A 206 33.95 3.63 6.32
CA GLY A 206 33.24 2.80 7.28
C GLY A 206 32.95 3.52 8.61
N ALA A 207 32.78 4.85 8.57
CA ALA A 207 32.64 5.68 9.76
C ALA A 207 31.44 5.26 10.65
N PRO A 208 31.55 5.40 11.98
CA PRO A 208 30.47 5.04 12.91
C PRO A 208 29.22 5.92 12.68
N MET A 209 28.04 5.36 13.00
CA MET A 209 26.75 6.02 12.75
C MET A 209 26.62 7.41 13.41
N SER A 210 27.33 7.65 14.52
CA SER A 210 27.40 8.95 15.18
C SER A 210 28.01 10.05 14.31
N GLU A 211 29.04 9.72 13.53
CA GLU A 211 29.71 10.67 12.61
C GLU A 211 28.85 10.92 11.37
N LYS A 212 28.22 9.88 10.84
CA LYS A 212 27.25 10.00 9.73
C LYS A 212 26.07 10.90 10.11
N LEU A 213 25.55 10.79 11.35
CA LEU A 213 24.48 11.65 11.85
C LEU A 213 24.90 13.12 11.91
N LYS A 214 26.11 13.41 12.40
CA LYS A 214 26.64 14.78 12.43
C LYS A 214 26.81 15.38 11.03
N ALA A 215 27.19 14.56 10.05
CA ALA A 215 27.34 14.99 8.65
C ALA A 215 26.00 15.34 7.96
N VAL A 216 24.89 14.83 8.49
CA VAL A 216 23.50 15.17 8.08
C VAL A 216 22.96 16.39 8.85
N GLY A 217 23.76 16.98 9.74
CA GLY A 217 23.33 18.09 10.60
C GLY A 217 22.47 17.65 11.78
N TYR A 218 22.43 16.35 12.12
CA TYR A 218 21.80 15.91 13.36
C TYR A 218 22.69 16.25 14.56
N ASP A 219 22.13 17.00 15.50
CA ASP A 219 22.76 17.34 16.76
C ASP A 219 21.86 16.93 17.94
N LYS A 220 22.44 16.32 18.97
CA LYS A 220 21.69 15.67 20.05
C LYS A 220 20.95 16.66 20.94
N ASP A 221 21.43 17.89 21.03
CA ASP A 221 20.93 18.91 21.95
C ASP A 221 19.81 19.74 21.31
N THR A 222 19.82 19.85 19.98
CA THR A 222 18.81 20.56 19.18
C THR A 222 17.73 19.67 18.58
N HIS A 223 18.05 18.39 18.32
CA HIS A 223 17.15 17.47 17.59
C HIS A 223 16.66 16.32 18.48
N GLY A 224 15.34 16.19 18.60
CA GLY A 224 14.67 15.12 19.35
C GLY A 224 14.83 13.71 18.79
N TRP A 225 14.17 12.75 19.43
CA TRP A 225 14.24 11.33 19.08
C TRP A 225 13.77 11.03 17.64
N PHE A 226 12.69 11.68 17.18
CA PHE A 226 12.14 11.45 15.83
C PHE A 226 13.09 11.91 14.72
N SER A 227 13.72 13.07 14.89
CA SER A 227 14.76 13.57 13.98
C SER A 227 15.97 12.64 13.89
N LYS A 228 16.37 12.06 15.03
CA LYS A 228 17.43 11.03 15.05
C LYS A 228 17.04 9.80 14.25
N PHE A 229 15.80 9.35 14.42
CA PHE A 229 15.26 8.21 13.68
C PHE A 229 15.22 8.48 12.17
N MET A 230 14.70 9.63 11.75
CA MET A 230 14.63 10.02 10.33
C MET A 230 16.01 10.13 9.70
N ALA A 231 16.96 10.81 10.37
CA ALA A 231 18.33 10.90 9.88
C ALA A 231 18.97 9.51 9.74
N ARG A 232 18.72 8.58 10.68
CA ARG A 232 19.17 7.20 10.56
C ARG A 232 18.60 6.49 9.33
N GLN A 233 17.30 6.64 9.08
CA GLN A 233 16.67 5.98 7.94
C GLN A 233 17.16 6.50 6.60
N ILE A 234 17.34 7.82 6.48
CA ILE A 234 17.89 8.43 5.26
C ILE A 234 19.33 7.97 5.02
N ILE A 235 20.16 7.92 6.06
CA ILE A 235 21.53 7.42 5.97
C ILE A 235 21.55 5.95 5.51
N ARG A 236 20.68 5.10 6.08
CA ARG A 236 20.58 3.68 5.70
C ARG A 236 20.10 3.49 4.26
N PHE A 237 19.09 4.25 3.85
CA PHE A 237 18.55 4.23 2.50
C PHE A 237 19.62 4.58 1.46
N LYS A 238 20.40 5.64 1.73
CA LYS A 238 21.52 6.05 0.86
C LYS A 238 22.67 5.05 0.89
N GLU A 239 23.04 4.54 2.07
CA GLU A 239 24.14 3.58 2.27
C GLU A 239 23.90 2.26 1.52
N LYS A 240 22.69 1.72 1.62
CA LYS A 240 22.29 0.50 0.91
C LYS A 240 21.83 0.78 -0.52
N ARG A 241 21.82 2.03 -1.00
CA ARG A 241 21.38 2.40 -2.36
C ARG A 241 19.98 1.87 -2.70
N GLY A 242 19.05 1.95 -1.74
CA GLY A 242 17.71 1.38 -1.89
C GLY A 242 17.66 -0.15 -1.98
N ASP A 243 18.78 -0.86 -1.79
CA ASP A 243 18.80 -2.32 -1.75
C ASP A 243 17.87 -2.85 -0.65
N GLY A 244 16.93 -3.71 -1.02
CA GLY A 244 15.93 -4.26 -0.12
C GLY A 244 14.72 -3.35 0.13
N ILE A 245 14.63 -2.13 -0.42
CA ILE A 245 13.44 -1.28 -0.26
C ILE A 245 12.23 -1.89 -0.99
N VAL A 246 12.46 -2.47 -2.17
CA VAL A 246 11.45 -3.19 -2.93
C VAL A 246 10.93 -4.38 -2.13
N LYS A 247 11.84 -5.15 -1.53
CA LYS A 247 11.49 -6.26 -0.66
C LYS A 247 10.67 -5.80 0.54
N ALA A 248 11.12 -4.76 1.26
CA ALA A 248 10.39 -4.18 2.39
C ALA A 248 8.99 -3.69 1.96
N PHE A 249 8.86 -3.08 0.78
CA PHE A 249 7.58 -2.65 0.23
C PHE A 249 6.65 -3.85 -0.03
N MET A 250 7.16 -4.89 -0.69
CA MET A 250 6.40 -6.11 -0.99
C MET A 250 5.95 -6.84 0.29
N ASP A 251 6.84 -6.92 1.29
CA ASP A 251 6.54 -7.51 2.60
C ASP A 251 5.46 -6.73 3.37
N THR A 252 5.24 -5.45 3.03
CA THR A 252 4.22 -4.60 3.66
C THR A 252 2.84 -4.73 2.97
N ILE A 253 2.77 -5.21 1.72
CA ILE A 253 1.51 -5.36 0.97
C ILE A 253 0.46 -6.18 1.75
N PRO A 254 0.76 -7.38 2.30
CA PRO A 254 -0.22 -8.15 3.05
C PRO A 254 -0.81 -7.40 4.25
N ILE A 255 0.01 -6.62 4.94
CA ILE A 255 -0.40 -5.83 6.10
C ILE A 255 -1.37 -4.72 5.69
N SER A 256 -1.13 -4.05 4.56
CA SER A 256 -2.03 -2.97 4.08
C SER A 256 -3.45 -3.45 3.76
N MET A 257 -3.61 -4.70 3.32
CA MET A 257 -4.92 -5.25 2.97
C MET A 257 -5.86 -5.34 4.18
N PHE A 258 -5.31 -5.51 5.39
CA PHE A 258 -6.12 -5.45 6.62
C PHE A 258 -6.70 -4.05 6.87
N PHE A 259 -5.99 -2.98 6.48
CA PHE A 259 -6.48 -1.61 6.61
C PHE A 259 -7.48 -1.24 5.51
N LEU A 260 -7.34 -1.82 4.32
CA LEU A 260 -8.27 -1.60 3.21
C LEU A 260 -9.69 -2.08 3.51
N ILE A 261 -9.86 -3.16 4.29
CA ILE A 261 -11.18 -3.70 4.60
C ILE A 261 -12.03 -2.74 5.45
N PRO A 262 -11.59 -2.23 6.62
CA PRO A 262 -12.35 -1.22 7.36
C PRO A 262 -12.65 0.03 6.54
N ILE A 263 -11.69 0.49 5.72
CA ILE A 263 -11.86 1.66 4.86
C ILE A 263 -12.96 1.41 3.81
N PHE A 264 -12.93 0.26 3.14
CA PHE A 264 -13.95 -0.14 2.19
C PHE A 264 -15.32 -0.31 2.87
N ALA A 265 -15.37 -0.91 4.06
CA ALA A 265 -16.58 -1.02 4.85
C ALA A 265 -17.15 0.35 5.25
N LEU A 266 -16.29 1.33 5.53
CA LEU A 266 -16.66 2.71 5.84
C LEU A 266 -17.24 3.40 4.60
N LEU A 267 -16.62 3.20 3.43
CA LEU A 267 -17.13 3.69 2.16
C LEU A 267 -18.52 3.11 1.85
N LEU A 268 -18.71 1.80 2.07
CA LEU A 268 -20.02 1.16 1.97
C LEU A 268 -21.00 1.74 2.99
N LYS A 269 -20.57 2.01 4.22
CA LYS A 269 -21.41 2.63 5.25
C LYS A 269 -21.86 4.03 4.84
N LEU A 270 -21.03 4.79 4.12
CA LEU A 270 -21.39 6.09 3.57
C LEU A 270 -22.49 5.96 2.49
N PHE A 271 -22.30 5.09 1.50
CA PHE A 271 -23.22 4.90 0.36
C PHE A 271 -24.53 4.14 0.71
N TYR A 272 -24.47 3.31 1.76
CA TYR A 272 -25.56 2.46 2.22
C TYR A 272 -25.92 2.73 3.69
N ARG A 273 -25.81 4.00 4.13
CA ARG A 273 -26.01 4.46 5.51
C ARG A 273 -27.22 3.86 6.23
N LYS A 274 -28.35 3.72 5.53
CA LYS A 274 -29.64 3.21 6.06
C LYS A 274 -29.81 1.69 6.02
N ARG A 275 -28.86 0.92 5.46
CA ARG A 275 -29.04 -0.52 5.17
C ARG A 275 -28.34 -1.46 6.16
N GLY A 276 -27.83 -0.95 7.27
CA GLY A 276 -27.23 -1.81 8.30
C GLY A 276 -26.33 -1.08 9.29
N ARG A 277 -25.90 -1.81 10.32
CA ARG A 277 -24.82 -1.38 11.22
C ARG A 277 -23.48 -1.50 10.50
N PHE A 278 -22.45 -0.81 11.00
CA PHE A 278 -21.08 -0.93 10.45
C PHE A 278 -20.62 -2.39 10.29
N ALA A 279 -20.95 -3.25 11.27
CA ALA A 279 -20.67 -4.68 11.22
C ALA A 279 -21.24 -5.39 9.97
N HIS A 280 -22.41 -4.98 9.45
CA HIS A 280 -22.98 -5.57 8.24
C HIS A 280 -22.11 -5.26 7.01
N HIS A 281 -21.67 -4.00 6.89
CA HIS A 281 -20.79 -3.56 5.81
C HIS A 281 -19.41 -4.21 5.93
N MET A 282 -18.92 -4.41 7.14
CA MET A 282 -17.64 -5.09 7.37
C MET A 282 -17.72 -6.59 7.01
N VAL A 283 -18.80 -7.28 7.37
CA VAL A 283 -19.04 -8.68 6.95
C VAL A 283 -19.05 -8.79 5.42
N PHE A 284 -19.76 -7.89 4.74
CA PHE A 284 -19.76 -7.85 3.28
C PHE A 284 -18.33 -7.66 2.72
N SER A 285 -17.60 -6.70 3.29
CA SER A 285 -16.22 -6.39 2.87
C SER A 285 -15.30 -7.59 3.01
N PHE A 286 -15.34 -8.29 4.15
CA PHE A 286 -14.55 -9.50 4.34
C PHE A 286 -14.81 -10.57 3.28
N TYR A 287 -16.09 -10.87 2.98
CA TYR A 287 -16.40 -11.84 1.92
C TYR A 287 -16.02 -11.35 0.53
N TYR A 288 -16.19 -10.06 0.22
CA TYR A 288 -15.80 -9.53 -1.09
C TYR A 288 -14.29 -9.60 -1.31
N PHE A 289 -13.47 -9.21 -0.32
CA PHE A 289 -12.02 -9.36 -0.40
C PHE A 289 -11.57 -10.83 -0.38
N ALA A 290 -12.25 -11.70 0.36
CA ALA A 290 -12.00 -13.14 0.29
C ALA A 290 -12.26 -13.68 -1.12
N PHE A 291 -13.31 -13.21 -1.80
CA PHE A 291 -13.59 -13.55 -3.19
C PHE A 291 -12.48 -13.05 -4.11
N ILE A 292 -12.03 -11.79 -3.99
CA ILE A 292 -10.93 -11.26 -4.80
C ILE A 292 -9.67 -12.12 -4.64
N PHE A 293 -9.24 -12.39 -3.40
CA PHE A 293 -8.04 -13.20 -3.17
C PHE A 293 -8.18 -14.62 -3.70
N LEU A 294 -9.35 -15.23 -3.51
CA LEU A 294 -9.58 -16.57 -4.03
C LEU A 294 -9.58 -16.59 -5.57
N ALA A 295 -10.28 -15.65 -6.21
CA ALA A 295 -10.34 -15.55 -7.66
C ALA A 295 -8.96 -15.25 -8.26
N SER A 296 -8.21 -14.31 -7.69
CA SER A 296 -6.84 -14.02 -8.12
C SER A 296 -5.90 -15.20 -7.92
N SER A 297 -6.04 -15.96 -6.82
CA SER A 297 -5.26 -17.19 -6.61
C SER A 297 -5.53 -18.23 -7.70
N ILE A 298 -6.80 -18.37 -8.11
CA ILE A 298 -7.18 -19.28 -9.21
C ILE A 298 -6.57 -18.79 -10.53
N ILE A 299 -6.65 -17.49 -10.84
CA ILE A 299 -6.05 -16.91 -12.07
C ILE A 299 -4.55 -17.17 -12.12
N ILE A 300 -3.81 -16.88 -11.04
CA ILE A 300 -2.36 -17.10 -10.98
C ILE A 300 -2.02 -18.58 -11.15
N LEU A 301 -2.76 -19.47 -10.47
CA LEU A 301 -2.51 -20.90 -10.56
C LEU A 301 -2.86 -21.46 -11.96
N SER A 302 -3.92 -20.94 -12.59
CA SER A 302 -4.28 -21.31 -13.96
C SER A 302 -3.20 -20.91 -14.95
N ASN A 303 -2.66 -19.70 -14.83
CA ASN A 303 -1.53 -19.23 -15.65
C ASN A 303 -0.26 -20.06 -15.47
N TYR A 304 -0.06 -20.68 -14.29
CA TYR A 304 1.05 -21.58 -14.06
C TYR A 304 0.92 -22.93 -14.80
N ILE A 305 -0.31 -23.35 -15.12
CA ILE A 305 -0.59 -24.64 -15.79
C ILE A 305 -0.74 -24.43 -17.29
N VAL A 306 -1.45 -23.38 -17.69
CA VAL A 306 -1.74 -23.02 -19.08
C VAL A 306 -1.45 -21.53 -19.22
N ASP A 307 -0.61 -21.17 -20.18
CA ASP A 307 -0.33 -19.77 -20.49
C ASP A 307 -1.61 -19.12 -21.07
N ILE A 308 -2.27 -18.30 -20.26
CA ILE A 308 -3.52 -17.63 -20.63
C ILE A 308 -3.14 -16.29 -21.26
N PRO A 309 -3.69 -15.94 -22.44
CA PRO A 309 -3.47 -14.62 -23.02
C PRO A 309 -3.84 -13.48 -22.07
N ASP A 310 -2.99 -12.46 -21.98
CA ASP A 310 -3.14 -11.31 -21.05
C ASP A 310 -4.52 -10.66 -21.07
N TRP A 311 -5.16 -10.56 -22.24
CA TRP A 311 -6.47 -9.94 -22.38
C TRP A 311 -7.58 -10.73 -21.65
N ILE A 312 -7.43 -12.06 -21.54
CA ILE A 312 -8.34 -12.91 -20.78
C ILE A 312 -8.16 -12.64 -19.29
N ASP A 313 -6.92 -12.54 -18.80
CA ASP A 313 -6.64 -12.21 -17.40
C ASP A 313 -7.19 -10.84 -17.02
N VAL A 314 -6.98 -9.82 -17.86
CA VAL A 314 -7.57 -8.49 -17.68
C VAL A 314 -9.10 -8.57 -17.64
N THR A 315 -9.72 -9.38 -18.50
CA THR A 315 -11.17 -9.60 -18.51
C THR A 315 -11.65 -10.28 -17.23
N LEU A 316 -10.93 -11.29 -16.74
CA LEU A 316 -11.24 -11.97 -15.48
C LEU A 316 -11.11 -11.03 -14.28
N ILE A 317 -10.08 -10.19 -14.24
CA ILE A 317 -9.92 -9.15 -13.22
C ILE A 317 -11.09 -8.14 -13.29
N LEU A 318 -11.45 -7.69 -14.50
CA LEU A 318 -12.57 -6.76 -14.69
C LEU A 318 -13.91 -7.39 -14.28
N SER A 319 -14.07 -8.70 -14.45
CA SER A 319 -15.25 -9.44 -14.01
C SER A 319 -15.47 -9.36 -12.48
N MET A 320 -14.41 -9.11 -11.70
CA MET A 320 -14.53 -8.90 -10.25
C MET A 320 -15.30 -7.62 -9.90
N LEU A 321 -15.30 -6.61 -10.78
CA LEU A 321 -16.16 -5.43 -10.63
C LEU A 321 -17.63 -5.75 -10.93
N ILE A 322 -17.88 -6.62 -11.92
CA ILE A 322 -19.22 -7.13 -12.19
C ILE A 322 -19.73 -7.93 -10.99
N TYR A 323 -18.89 -8.79 -10.41
CA TYR A 323 -19.20 -9.50 -9.17
C TYR A 323 -19.52 -8.53 -8.03
N LEU A 324 -18.76 -7.43 -7.87
CA LEU A 324 -19.06 -6.39 -6.88
C LEU A 324 -20.46 -5.81 -7.09
N MET A 325 -20.81 -5.41 -8.32
CA MET A 325 -22.14 -4.87 -8.62
C MET A 325 -23.24 -5.87 -8.25
N LEU A 326 -23.09 -7.13 -8.69
CA LEU A 326 -24.07 -8.18 -8.40
C LEU A 326 -24.16 -8.44 -6.89
N SER A 327 -23.04 -8.47 -6.18
CA SER A 327 -23.02 -8.74 -4.73
C SER A 327 -23.67 -7.61 -3.94
N LEU A 328 -23.42 -6.35 -4.31
CA LEU A 328 -24.09 -5.18 -3.72
C LEU A 328 -25.60 -5.22 -3.94
N LYS A 329 -26.04 -5.59 -5.15
CA LYS A 329 -27.47 -5.73 -5.48
C LYS A 329 -28.13 -6.80 -4.60
N HIS A 330 -27.53 -7.98 -4.50
CA HIS A 330 -28.09 -9.09 -3.73
C HIS A 330 -28.05 -8.85 -2.22
N PHE A 331 -26.99 -8.24 -1.71
CA PHE A 331 -26.80 -7.98 -0.28
C PHE A 331 -27.68 -6.84 0.23
N TYR A 332 -27.71 -5.71 -0.49
CA TYR A 332 -28.48 -4.54 -0.06
C TYR A 332 -29.92 -4.50 -0.55
N GLU A 333 -30.32 -5.43 -1.43
CA GLU A 333 -31.68 -5.53 -1.99
C GLU A 333 -32.12 -4.18 -2.62
N GLN A 334 -31.32 -3.71 -3.58
CA GLN A 334 -31.60 -2.49 -4.35
C GLN A 334 -31.79 -2.82 -5.83
N GLY A 335 -32.48 -1.94 -6.56
CA GLY A 335 -32.65 -2.06 -8.01
C GLY A 335 -31.32 -1.96 -8.76
N TYR A 336 -31.26 -2.53 -9.96
CA TYR A 336 -30.05 -2.63 -10.77
C TYR A 336 -29.45 -1.27 -11.11
N ILE A 337 -30.26 -0.31 -11.59
CA ILE A 337 -29.80 1.02 -12.00
C ILE A 337 -29.15 1.79 -10.83
N LYS A 338 -29.83 1.81 -9.68
CA LYS A 338 -29.30 2.48 -8.49
C LYS A 338 -28.02 1.81 -7.98
N THR A 339 -27.95 0.49 -8.07
CA THR A 339 -26.75 -0.25 -7.68
C THR A 339 -25.61 0.04 -8.65
N PHE A 340 -25.86 0.06 -9.96
CA PHE A 340 -24.87 0.36 -10.99
C PHE A 340 -24.16 1.69 -10.70
N PHE A 341 -24.90 2.80 -10.60
CA PHE A 341 -24.29 4.10 -10.34
C PHE A 341 -23.53 4.12 -9.02
N LYS A 342 -24.08 3.53 -7.96
CA LYS A 342 -23.38 3.45 -6.67
C LYS A 342 -22.09 2.64 -6.77
N THR A 343 -22.09 1.52 -7.48
CA THR A 343 -20.89 0.70 -7.69
C THR A 343 -19.85 1.49 -8.45
N VAL A 344 -20.23 2.17 -9.54
CA VAL A 344 -19.31 3.00 -10.33
C VAL A 344 -18.69 4.09 -9.47
N PHE A 345 -19.49 4.89 -8.76
CA PHE A 345 -18.97 5.95 -7.88
C PHE A 345 -18.10 5.39 -6.75
N LEU A 346 -18.52 4.27 -6.15
CA LEU A 346 -17.77 3.61 -5.09
C LEU A 346 -16.41 3.11 -5.59
N SER A 347 -16.39 2.45 -6.75
CA SER A 347 -15.16 1.97 -7.39
C SER A 347 -14.25 3.12 -7.82
N LEU A 348 -14.80 4.22 -8.35
CA LEU A 348 -14.02 5.41 -8.70
C LEU A 348 -13.39 6.05 -7.46
N ILE A 349 -14.15 6.24 -6.38
CA ILE A 349 -13.60 6.80 -5.13
C ILE A 349 -12.51 5.88 -4.58
N TYR A 350 -12.75 4.57 -4.63
CA TYR A 350 -11.76 3.59 -4.18
C TYR A 350 -10.46 3.67 -5.00
N LEU A 351 -10.55 3.73 -6.33
CA LEU A 351 -9.39 3.79 -7.21
C LEU A 351 -8.66 5.13 -7.17
N ILE A 352 -9.38 6.26 -7.08
CA ILE A 352 -8.78 7.60 -7.14
C ILE A 352 -8.20 8.02 -5.78
N PHE A 353 -8.86 7.66 -4.67
CA PHE A 353 -8.46 8.13 -3.35
C PHE A 353 -7.82 7.03 -2.51
N ILE A 354 -8.49 5.87 -2.39
CA ILE A 354 -8.06 4.85 -1.42
C ILE A 354 -6.78 4.16 -1.89
N VAL A 355 -6.71 3.74 -3.15
CA VAL A 355 -5.52 3.04 -3.68
C VAL A 355 -4.26 3.92 -3.60
N PRO A 356 -4.24 5.17 -4.10
CA PRO A 356 -3.06 6.03 -3.98
C PRO A 356 -2.71 6.35 -2.54
N PHE A 357 -3.71 6.59 -1.68
CA PHE A 357 -3.47 6.81 -0.25
C PHE A 357 -2.78 5.61 0.39
N THR A 358 -3.25 4.39 0.12
CA THR A 358 -2.61 3.18 0.64
C THR A 358 -1.22 2.94 0.06
N PHE A 359 -0.99 3.30 -1.19
CA PHE A 359 0.34 3.21 -1.80
C PHE A 359 1.34 4.16 -1.12
N VAL A 360 0.93 5.41 -0.85
CA VAL A 360 1.76 6.36 -0.08
C VAL A 360 2.01 5.85 1.34
N LEU A 361 0.96 5.34 2.01
CA LEU A 361 1.10 4.77 3.35
C LEU A 361 2.07 3.58 3.36
N LEU A 362 1.99 2.69 2.36
CA LEU A 362 2.89 1.56 2.19
C LEU A 362 4.34 2.01 2.00
N TRP A 363 4.58 3.01 1.16
CA TRP A 363 5.91 3.59 0.96
C TRP A 363 6.48 4.17 2.24
N VAL A 364 5.66 4.91 2.98
CA VAL A 364 6.04 5.46 4.28
C VAL A 364 6.40 4.32 5.23
N VAL A 365 5.51 3.35 5.45
CA VAL A 365 5.77 2.22 6.37
C VAL A 365 7.01 1.42 5.94
N SER A 366 7.16 1.13 4.66
CA SER A 366 8.33 0.44 4.11
C SER A 366 9.62 1.19 4.41
N PHE A 367 9.63 2.53 4.23
CA PHE A 367 10.76 3.37 4.59
C PHE A 367 11.04 3.38 6.10
N PHE A 368 10.01 3.32 6.93
CA PHE A 368 10.16 3.23 8.40
C PHE A 368 10.67 1.86 8.86
N LEU A 369 10.35 0.78 8.15
CA LEU A 369 10.75 -0.61 8.47
C LEU A 369 12.13 -1.00 7.92
N TYR A 370 12.66 -0.20 6.99
CA TYR A 370 13.98 -0.37 6.38
C TYR A 370 15.14 -0.26 7.41
#